data_AF-A0A6G6KEM9-F1
#
_entry.id   AF-A0A6G6KEM9-F1
#
_cell.length_a   1.000
_cell.length_b   1.000
_cell.length_c   1.000
_cell.angle_alpha   90.00
_cell.angle_beta   90.00
_cell.angle_gamma   90.00
#
_symmetry.space_group_name_H-M   'P 1'
#
loop_
_entity.id
_entity.type
_entity.pdbx_description
1 polymer ?
#
loop_
_entity_poly.entity_id
_entity_poly.type
_entity_poly.pdbx_seq_one_letter_code
_entity_poly.pdbx_strand_id
1 'polypeptide(L)'
;MIVPNANFRRFMPAWGFSLVEVALAVAVIGFSLLAVVGLLPPLLDTERDNTFRSMIPKIRAQALAELRAKPYPTALPHTESMLFTDGAELTTDPNKAIYKCEATLTVPIASVAGTDGGVPDLKTDFCLVKLSCSVLSRPKDTPVQFHESLAKER
;
A
#
# COMPACT_ATOMS: atom_id res chain seq x y z
N MET A 1 43.14 76.17 -39.19
CA MET A 1 41.92 76.15 -38.36
C MET A 1 41.58 74.68 -38.13
N ILE A 2 41.83 74.16 -36.93
CA ILE A 2 41.76 72.72 -36.60
C ILE A 2 40.46 72.47 -35.85
N VAL A 3 39.61 71.56 -36.34
CA VAL A 3 38.37 71.14 -35.69
C VAL A 3 38.70 69.92 -34.81
N PRO A 4 38.32 69.88 -33.52
CA PRO A 4 38.61 68.75 -32.65
C PRO A 4 37.68 67.56 -32.95
N ASN A 5 38.29 66.39 -33.10
CA ASN A 5 37.63 65.10 -33.26
C ASN A 5 37.04 64.64 -31.91
N ALA A 6 35.72 64.61 -31.79
CA ALA A 6 35.03 64.06 -30.63
C ALA A 6 35.08 62.53 -30.67
N ASN A 7 36.06 61.97 -29.97
CA ASN A 7 36.15 60.55 -29.65
C ASN A 7 34.91 60.10 -28.86
N PHE A 8 33.90 59.57 -29.55
CA PHE A 8 32.77 58.88 -28.96
C PHE A 8 33.22 57.51 -28.46
N ARG A 9 33.83 57.46 -27.27
CA ARG A 9 34.03 56.20 -26.56
C ARG A 9 32.66 55.70 -26.11
N ARG A 10 32.10 54.77 -26.88
CA ARG A 10 30.93 53.97 -26.48
C ARG A 10 31.33 53.18 -25.23
N PHE A 11 30.82 53.60 -24.07
CA PHE A 11 30.76 52.72 -22.90
C PHE A 11 29.81 51.59 -23.26
N MET A 12 30.36 50.40 -23.52
CA MET A 12 29.55 49.18 -23.51
C MET A 12 29.05 49.01 -22.07
N PRO A 13 27.73 48.92 -21.83
CA PRO A 13 27.23 48.64 -20.49
C PRO A 13 27.77 47.27 -20.09
N ALA A 14 28.50 47.23 -18.96
CA ALA A 14 28.86 45.97 -18.33
C ALA A 14 27.56 45.26 -17.97
N TRP A 15 27.27 44.15 -18.65
CA TRP A 15 26.17 43.24 -18.34
C TRP A 15 26.50 42.49 -17.05
N GLY A 16 26.41 43.21 -15.92
CA GLY A 16 26.47 42.63 -14.59
C GLY A 16 25.04 42.47 -14.04
N PHE A 17 24.73 41.30 -13.50
CA PHE A 17 23.49 41.11 -12.76
C PHE A 17 23.54 41.98 -11.49
N SER A 18 22.43 42.67 -11.21
CA SER A 18 22.32 43.43 -9.97
C SER A 18 22.30 42.46 -8.78
N LEU A 19 22.94 42.83 -7.66
CA LEU A 19 22.89 42.03 -6.42
C LEU A 19 21.44 41.73 -6.01
N VAL A 20 20.55 42.69 -6.19
CA VAL A 20 19.10 42.55 -5.91
C VAL A 20 18.47 41.48 -6.79
N GLU A 21 18.87 41.40 -8.06
CA GLU A 21 18.36 40.43 -9.02
C GLU A 21 18.79 39.01 -8.66
N VAL A 22 20.06 38.83 -8.28
CA VAL A 22 20.59 37.54 -7.80
C VAL A 22 19.91 37.13 -6.48
N ALA A 23 19.74 38.06 -5.55
CA ALA A 23 19.07 37.78 -4.28
C ALA A 23 17.60 37.35 -4.49
N LEU A 24 16.89 38.00 -5.41
CA LEU A 24 15.53 37.62 -5.77
C LEU A 24 15.48 36.24 -6.43
N ALA A 25 16.40 35.95 -7.36
CA ALA A 25 16.49 34.63 -7.99
C ALA A 25 16.73 33.52 -6.95
N VAL A 26 17.65 33.72 -6.00
CA VAL A 26 17.95 32.77 -4.93
C VAL A 26 16.72 32.58 -4.00
N ALA A 27 16.00 33.64 -3.68
CA ALA A 27 14.78 33.54 -2.87
C ALA A 27 13.69 32.70 -3.56
N VAL A 28 13.47 32.91 -4.86
CA VAL A 28 12.50 32.14 -5.66
C VAL A 28 12.91 30.68 -5.76
N ILE A 29 14.19 30.40 -6.05
CA ILE A 29 14.71 29.02 -6.11
C ILE A 29 14.55 28.33 -4.75
N GLY A 30 14.96 28.98 -3.66
CA GLY A 30 14.82 28.41 -2.31
C GLY A 30 13.37 28.10 -1.96
N PHE A 31 12.45 29.01 -2.27
CA PHE A 31 11.01 28.79 -2.04
C PHE A 31 10.47 27.62 -2.88
N SER A 32 10.86 27.52 -4.14
CA SER A 32 10.45 26.42 -5.02
C SER A 32 10.94 25.05 -4.53
N LEU A 33 12.17 24.97 -4.01
CA LEU A 33 12.73 23.73 -3.47
C LEU A 33 12.01 23.28 -2.20
N LEU A 34 11.62 24.21 -1.33
CA LEU A 34 10.81 23.88 -0.14
C LEU A 34 9.46 23.26 -0.53
N ALA A 35 8.82 23.80 -1.58
CA ALA A 35 7.57 23.23 -2.08
C ALA A 35 7.75 21.80 -2.62
N VAL A 36 8.80 21.55 -3.40
CA VAL A 36 9.08 20.21 -3.96
C VAL A 36 9.43 19.20 -2.87
N VAL A 37 10.31 19.56 -1.93
CA VAL A 37 10.72 18.68 -0.83
C VAL A 37 9.55 18.38 0.10
N GLY A 38 8.66 19.36 0.34
CA GLY A 38 7.45 19.15 1.15
C GLY A 38 6.45 18.19 0.50
N LEU A 39 6.43 18.10 -0.83
CA LEU A 39 5.49 17.25 -1.57
C LEU A 39 6.01 15.82 -1.82
N LEU A 40 7.31 15.58 -1.64
CA LEU A 40 7.92 14.29 -1.95
C LEU A 40 7.48 13.16 -1.00
N PRO A 41 7.42 13.34 0.35
CA PRO A 41 6.93 12.30 1.25
C PRO A 41 5.50 11.81 0.96
N PRO A 42 4.48 12.69 0.80
CA PRO A 42 3.13 12.21 0.53
C PRO A 42 3.00 11.51 -0.84
N LEU A 43 3.80 11.90 -1.84
CA LEU A 43 3.86 11.19 -3.11
C LEU A 43 4.38 9.76 -2.95
N LEU A 44 5.46 9.56 -2.19
CA LEU A 44 6.01 8.23 -1.91
C LEU A 44 5.05 7.35 -1.12
N ASP A 45 4.33 7.93 -0.15
CA ASP A 45 3.31 7.19 0.59
C ASP A 45 2.16 6.76 -0.32
N THR A 46 1.73 7.64 -1.23
CA THR A 46 0.67 7.34 -2.21
C THR A 46 1.10 6.22 -3.18
N GLU A 47 2.33 6.26 -3.70
CA GLU A 47 2.84 5.17 -4.56
C GLU A 47 2.90 3.83 -3.82
N ARG A 48 3.38 3.82 -2.57
CA ARG A 48 3.40 2.61 -1.74
C ARG A 48 2.01 2.06 -1.50
N ASP A 49 1.04 2.93 -1.19
CA ASP A 49 -0.34 2.52 -0.95
C ASP A 49 -1.00 1.97 -2.21
N ASN A 50 -0.76 2.60 -3.37
CA ASN A 50 -1.22 2.09 -4.65
C ASN A 50 -0.59 0.73 -4.99
N THR A 51 0.71 0.58 -4.72
CA THR A 51 1.43 -0.68 -4.91
C THR A 51 0.80 -1.77 -4.04
N PHE A 52 0.58 -1.50 -2.75
CA PHE A 52 -0.11 -2.44 -1.86
C PHE A 52 -1.51 -2.80 -2.36
N ARG A 53 -2.32 -1.81 -2.75
CA ARG A 53 -3.67 -2.04 -3.29
C ARG A 53 -3.67 -2.90 -4.56
N SER A 54 -2.65 -2.77 -5.40
CA SER A 54 -2.49 -3.60 -6.60
C SER A 54 -2.11 -5.05 -6.28
N MET A 55 -1.43 -5.29 -5.14
CA MET A 55 -1.01 -6.62 -4.69
C MET A 55 -2.09 -7.39 -3.93
N ILE A 56 -2.99 -6.69 -3.23
CA ILE A 56 -4.13 -7.26 -2.51
C ILE A 56 -4.85 -8.39 -3.27
N PRO A 57 -5.28 -8.22 -4.54
CA PRO A 57 -6.00 -9.28 -5.24
C PRO A 57 -5.14 -10.54 -5.45
N LYS A 58 -3.83 -10.39 -5.66
CA LYS A 58 -2.89 -11.52 -5.79
C LYS A 58 -2.72 -12.24 -4.46
N ILE A 59 -2.45 -11.47 -3.40
CA ILE A 59 -2.31 -11.99 -2.03
C ILE A 59 -3.59 -12.73 -1.62
N ARG A 60 -4.76 -12.15 -1.91
CA ARG A 60 -6.07 -12.76 -1.62
C ARG A 60 -6.25 -14.08 -2.37
N ALA A 61 -5.99 -14.11 -3.68
CA ALA A 61 -6.14 -15.32 -4.48
C ALA A 61 -5.24 -16.44 -3.96
N GLN A 62 -4.00 -16.12 -3.61
CA GLN A 62 -3.04 -17.08 -3.08
C GLN A 62 -3.40 -17.53 -1.66
N ALA A 63 -3.78 -16.61 -0.76
CA ALA A 63 -4.26 -16.94 0.58
C ALA A 63 -5.46 -17.89 0.53
N LEU A 64 -6.43 -17.63 -0.36
CA LEU A 64 -7.58 -18.50 -0.55
C LEU A 64 -7.19 -19.85 -1.14
N ALA A 65 -6.24 -19.91 -2.07
CA ALA A 65 -5.73 -21.16 -2.62
C ALA A 65 -5.10 -22.04 -1.52
N GLU A 66 -4.29 -21.44 -0.64
CA GLU A 66 -3.69 -22.13 0.50
C GLU A 66 -4.72 -22.62 1.50
N LEU A 67 -5.70 -21.78 1.87
CA LEU A 67 -6.80 -22.19 2.75
C LEU A 67 -7.63 -23.32 2.14
N ARG A 68 -7.80 -23.34 0.81
CA ARG A 68 -8.47 -24.43 0.09
C ARG A 68 -7.61 -25.68 0.01
N ALA A 69 -6.29 -25.58 0.02
CA ALA A 69 -5.41 -26.75 0.05
C ALA A 69 -5.40 -27.41 1.44
N LYS A 70 -5.44 -26.61 2.52
CA LYS A 70 -5.37 -27.12 3.90
C LYS A 70 -6.67 -27.79 4.37
N PRO A 71 -6.58 -28.87 5.18
CA PRO A 71 -7.78 -29.49 5.76
C PRO A 71 -8.53 -28.51 6.66
N TYR A 72 -9.85 -28.69 6.76
CA TYR A 72 -10.68 -27.84 7.61
C TYR A 72 -10.29 -28.03 9.09
N PRO A 73 -10.09 -26.94 9.86
CA PRO A 73 -9.80 -27.06 11.28
C PRO A 73 -11.02 -27.59 12.02
N THR A 74 -10.81 -28.57 12.90
CA THR A 74 -11.88 -29.20 13.70
C THR A 74 -12.40 -28.28 14.81
N ALA A 75 -11.64 -27.25 15.18
CA ALA A 75 -12.01 -26.27 16.21
C ALA A 75 -12.23 -24.90 15.56
N LEU A 76 -13.37 -24.26 15.85
CA LEU A 76 -13.74 -22.93 15.38
C LEU A 76 -14.06 -22.02 16.58
N PRO A 77 -13.73 -20.71 16.53
CA PRO A 77 -13.03 -20.02 15.44
C PRO A 77 -11.54 -20.37 15.39
N HIS A 78 -11.01 -20.54 14.18
CA HIS A 78 -9.58 -20.80 13.95
C HIS A 78 -8.95 -19.61 13.23
N THR A 79 -7.76 -19.20 13.64
CA THR A 79 -7.03 -18.12 12.99
C THR A 79 -5.68 -18.61 12.51
N GLU A 80 -5.42 -18.48 11.21
CA GLU A 80 -4.13 -18.78 10.60
C GLU A 80 -3.47 -17.52 10.07
N SER A 81 -2.20 -17.34 10.40
CA SER A 81 -1.38 -16.28 9.81
C SER A 81 -0.59 -16.83 8.62
N MET A 82 -0.61 -16.07 7.52
CA MET A 82 0.15 -16.31 6.31
C MET A 82 1.04 -15.09 6.04
N LEU A 83 2.28 -15.34 5.63
CA LEU A 83 3.26 -14.29 5.34
C LEU A 83 3.51 -14.26 3.84
N PHE A 84 3.63 -13.06 3.27
CA PHE A 84 3.84 -12.86 1.83
C PHE A 84 5.02 -11.93 1.56
N THR A 85 5.71 -12.21 0.46
CA THR A 85 6.80 -11.38 -0.08
C THR A 85 6.26 -10.22 -0.94
N ASP A 86 7.16 -9.36 -1.43
CA ASP A 86 6.84 -8.28 -2.39
C ASP A 86 6.19 -8.79 -3.68
N GLY A 87 6.46 -10.05 -4.06
CA GLY A 87 5.85 -10.70 -5.22
C GLY A 87 4.42 -11.21 -4.99
N ALA A 88 3.85 -10.97 -3.80
CA ALA A 88 2.65 -11.63 -3.29
C ALA A 88 2.78 -13.15 -3.13
N GLU A 89 4.00 -13.69 -3.06
CA GLU A 89 4.25 -15.12 -2.89
C GLU A 89 4.27 -15.50 -1.41
N LEU A 90 3.77 -16.70 -1.06
CA LEU A 90 3.89 -17.23 0.29
C LEU A 90 5.35 -17.41 0.69
N THR A 91 5.67 -17.02 1.92
CA THR A 91 6.97 -17.28 2.52
C THR A 91 6.79 -17.78 3.94
N THR A 92 7.67 -18.68 4.37
CA THR A 92 7.82 -19.08 5.77
C THR A 92 8.88 -18.24 6.48
N ASP A 93 9.72 -17.53 5.72
CA ASP A 93 10.80 -16.70 6.24
C ASP A 93 10.25 -15.34 6.70
N PRO A 94 10.24 -15.04 8.02
CA PRO A 94 9.73 -13.76 8.53
C PRO A 94 10.60 -12.58 8.08
N ASN A 95 11.88 -12.80 7.80
CA ASN A 95 12.81 -11.76 7.38
C ASN A 95 12.59 -11.30 5.92
N LYS A 96 11.90 -12.10 5.10
CA LYS A 96 11.55 -11.76 3.72
C LYS A 96 10.09 -11.34 3.56
N ALA A 97 9.31 -11.45 4.63
CA ALA A 97 7.90 -11.14 4.62
C ALA A 97 7.70 -9.61 4.66
N ILE A 98 6.93 -9.09 3.71
CA ILE A 98 6.51 -7.68 3.66
C ILE A 98 5.06 -7.55 4.11
N TYR A 99 4.23 -8.54 3.80
CA TYR A 99 2.81 -8.56 4.15
C TYR A 99 2.50 -9.72 5.08
N LYS A 100 1.53 -9.50 5.97
CA LYS A 100 0.96 -10.51 6.83
C LYS A 100 -0.55 -10.52 6.61
N CYS A 101 -1.12 -11.68 6.34
CA CYS A 101 -2.56 -11.86 6.34
C CYS A 101 -2.96 -12.84 7.43
N GLU A 102 -4.03 -12.51 8.14
CA GLU A 102 -4.66 -13.37 9.12
C GLU A 102 -6.02 -13.81 8.57
N ALA A 103 -6.19 -15.12 8.45
CA ALA A 103 -7.43 -15.75 8.04
C ALA A 103 -8.15 -16.26 9.29
N THR A 104 -9.27 -15.67 9.63
CA THR A 104 -10.15 -16.15 10.70
C THR A 104 -11.32 -16.91 10.09
N LEU A 105 -11.43 -18.20 10.39
CA LEU A 105 -12.53 -19.05 9.98
C LEU A 105 -13.60 -19.05 11.09
N THR A 106 -14.85 -18.75 10.72
CA THR A 106 -16.02 -18.73 11.62
C THR A 106 -17.21 -19.47 10.99
N VAL A 107 -18.02 -20.11 11.83
CA VAL A 107 -19.28 -20.73 11.39
C VAL A 107 -20.34 -19.63 11.20
N PRO A 108 -21.09 -19.60 10.08
CA PRO A 108 -22.26 -18.75 9.96
C PRO A 108 -23.33 -19.21 10.95
N ILE A 109 -23.78 -18.31 11.84
CA ILE A 109 -24.79 -18.55 12.88
C ILE A 109 -26.19 -18.84 12.28
N ALA A 110 -26.34 -18.82 10.95
CA ALA A 110 -27.60 -19.06 10.25
C ALA A 110 -27.94 -20.56 10.04
N SER A 111 -27.04 -21.50 10.36
CA SER A 111 -27.32 -22.95 10.25
C SER A 111 -28.08 -23.54 11.44
N VAL A 112 -28.48 -22.72 12.42
CA VAL A 112 -29.22 -23.18 13.63
C VAL A 112 -30.72 -22.90 13.58
N ALA A 113 -31.26 -22.34 12.48
CA ALA A 113 -32.67 -21.95 12.37
C ALA A 113 -33.41 -22.74 11.30
N GLY A 114 -33.41 -24.07 11.41
CA GLY A 114 -34.45 -24.92 10.85
C GLY A 114 -35.33 -25.42 11.99
N THR A 115 -36.53 -24.87 12.15
CA THR A 115 -37.52 -25.19 13.20
C THR A 115 -38.17 -26.57 13.07
N ASP A 116 -37.59 -27.48 12.30
CA ASP A 116 -38.06 -28.86 12.16
C ASP A 116 -36.87 -29.80 12.13
N GLY A 117 -36.47 -30.32 13.30
CA GLY A 117 -35.87 -31.65 13.54
C GLY A 117 -34.78 -32.20 12.61
N GLY A 118 -34.23 -31.42 11.69
CA GLY A 118 -33.18 -31.77 10.77
C GLY A 118 -31.88 -31.24 11.32
N VAL A 119 -31.07 -32.13 11.90
CA VAL A 119 -29.64 -31.87 12.08
C VAL A 119 -29.12 -31.31 10.75
N PRO A 120 -28.47 -30.13 10.71
CA PRO A 120 -27.86 -29.66 9.47
C PRO A 120 -26.91 -30.78 9.00
N ASP A 121 -27.14 -31.30 7.80
CA ASP A 121 -26.35 -32.40 7.25
C ASP A 121 -24.89 -31.96 7.21
N LEU A 122 -24.09 -32.52 8.12
CA LEU A 122 -22.68 -32.22 8.40
C LEU A 122 -21.73 -32.68 7.26
N LYS A 123 -22.22 -32.70 6.02
CA LYS A 123 -21.50 -33.22 4.86
C LYS A 123 -20.83 -32.12 4.04
N THR A 124 -21.32 -30.88 4.14
CA THR A 124 -20.70 -29.67 3.60
C THR A 124 -20.72 -28.56 4.65
N ASP A 125 -19.68 -28.50 5.49
CA ASP A 125 -19.52 -27.41 6.45
C ASP A 125 -19.15 -26.12 5.69
N PHE A 126 -20.11 -25.22 5.53
CA PHE A 126 -19.86 -23.87 5.01
C PHE A 126 -19.25 -23.02 6.13
N CYS A 127 -18.00 -22.57 5.98
CA CYS A 127 -17.42 -21.57 6.90
C CYS A 127 -17.23 -20.23 6.20
N LEU A 128 -17.44 -19.16 6.97
CA LEU A 128 -17.06 -17.82 6.58
C LEU A 128 -15.60 -17.61 6.93
N VAL A 129 -14.82 -17.14 5.96
CA VAL A 129 -13.43 -16.74 6.17
C VAL A 129 -13.35 -15.23 6.12
N LYS A 130 -12.86 -14.66 7.21
CA LYS A 130 -12.46 -13.27 7.30
C LYS A 130 -10.95 -13.18 7.10
N LEU A 131 -10.52 -12.64 5.97
CA LEU A 131 -9.11 -12.36 5.67
C LEU A 131 -8.79 -10.93 6.08
N SER A 132 -7.79 -10.72 6.93
CA SER A 132 -7.30 -9.40 7.34
C SER A 132 -5.84 -9.28 6.94
N CYS A 133 -5.53 -8.45 5.95
CA CYS A 133 -4.16 -8.27 5.44
C CYS A 133 -3.58 -6.91 5.85
N SER A 134 -2.34 -6.91 6.33
CA SER A 134 -1.60 -5.72 6.72
C SER A 134 -0.14 -5.77 6.25
N VAL A 135 0.48 -4.60 6.17
CA VAL A 135 1.90 -4.45 5.84
C VAL A 135 2.70 -4.54 7.14
N LEU A 136 3.68 -5.45 7.21
CA LEU A 136 4.50 -5.67 8.41
C LEU A 136 5.28 -4.42 8.82
N SER A 137 5.72 -3.63 7.84
CA SER A 137 6.43 -2.37 8.08
C SER A 137 5.55 -1.26 8.66
N ARG A 138 4.22 -1.38 8.60
CA ARG A 138 3.26 -0.41 9.12
C ARG A 138 2.19 -1.10 9.98
N PRO A 139 2.51 -1.53 11.21
CA PRO A 139 1.55 -2.23 12.08
C PRO A 139 0.39 -1.35 12.57
N LYS A 140 0.49 -0.02 12.39
CA LYS A 140 -0.51 0.96 12.85
C LYS A 140 -1.58 1.28 11.81
N ASP A 141 -1.38 0.86 10.56
CA ASP A 141 -2.38 1.04 9.49
C ASP A 141 -3.53 0.06 9.67
N THR A 142 -4.74 0.49 9.31
CA THR A 142 -5.93 -0.36 9.37
C THR A 142 -5.77 -1.54 8.41
N PRO A 143 -5.87 -2.80 8.88
CA PRO A 143 -5.76 -3.95 8.01
C PRO A 143 -6.92 -3.94 7.01
N VAL A 144 -6.63 -4.30 5.77
CA VAL A 144 -7.68 -4.44 4.76
C VAL A 144 -8.38 -5.77 5.01
N GLN A 145 -9.68 -5.70 5.28
CA GLN A 145 -10.50 -6.85 5.61
C GLN A 145 -11.33 -7.30 4.41
N PHE A 146 -11.37 -8.61 4.19
CA PHE A 146 -12.18 -9.25 3.16
C PHE A 146 -12.99 -10.37 3.81
N HIS A 147 -14.22 -10.51 3.34
CA HIS A 147 -15.09 -11.62 3.72
C HIS A 147 -15.28 -12.52 2.51
N GLU A 148 -15.02 -13.80 2.68
CA GLU A 148 -15.16 -14.83 1.65
C GLU A 148 -15.85 -16.05 2.27
N SER A 149 -16.81 -16.64 1.56
CA SER A 149 -17.41 -17.91 1.96
C SER A 149 -16.58 -19.05 1.38
N LEU A 150 -16.07 -19.94 2.23
CA LEU A 150 -15.43 -21.17 1.78
C LEU A 150 -16.41 -22.33 2.02
N ALA A 151 -16.91 -22.89 0.92
CA ALA A 151 -17.55 -24.19 0.91
C ALA A 151 -16.46 -25.25 0.68
N LYS A 152 -16.36 -26.26 1.55
CA LYS A 152 -15.47 -27.40 1.33
C LYS A 152 -16.14 -28.65 1.87
N GLU A 153 -16.06 -29.73 1.11
CA GLU A 153 -16.46 -31.05 1.57
C GLU A 153 -15.44 -31.57 2.58
N ARG A 154 -15.95 -32.19 3.64
CA ARG A 154 -15.17 -32.65 4.80
C ARG A 154 -14.45 -33.97 4.52
#